data_AF-A0A7S3SL97-F1
#
_entry.id   AF-A0A7S3SL97-F1
#
_cell.length_a   1.000
_cell.length_b   1.000
_cell.length_c   1.000
_cell.angle_alpha   90.00
_cell.angle_beta   90.00
_cell.angle_gamma   90.00
#
_symmetry.space_group_name_H-M   'P 1'
#
loop_
_entity.id
_entity.type
_entity.pdbx_description
1 polymer ?
#
loop_
_entity_poly.entity_id
_entity_poly.type
_entity_poly.pdbx_seq_one_letter_code
_entity_poly.pdbx_strand_id
1 'polypeptide(L)'
;GVVSPDEVKDASNLLWDFIEASDEGENINRHNVKSWQDSDKKNFGWPAGRDDGIIHDRGIGQSEVMWYIRGLPRVQRIFASIWESDKLVASFDGCGTFRPFGHNENW
;
A
#
# COMPACT_ATOMS: atom_id res chain seq x y z
N GLY A 1 -16.87 -6.28 -8.29
CA GLY A 1 -15.49 -5.77 -8.47
C GLY A 1 -14.61 -6.82 -9.13
N VAL A 2 -13.39 -6.45 -9.56
CA VAL A 2 -12.38 -7.34 -10.19
C VAL A 2 -11.83 -8.40 -9.23
N VAL A 3 -11.91 -8.14 -7.93
CA VAL A 3 -11.52 -9.05 -6.83
C VAL A 3 -12.68 -9.17 -5.85
N SER A 4 -12.65 -10.19 -5.00
CA SER A 4 -13.66 -10.48 -3.98
C SER A 4 -13.51 -9.56 -2.76
N PRO A 5 -14.54 -9.42 -1.92
CA PRO A 5 -14.43 -8.69 -0.66
C PRO A 5 -13.35 -9.24 0.28
N ASP A 6 -13.15 -10.55 0.31
CA ASP A 6 -12.13 -11.18 1.15
C ASP A 6 -10.72 -10.87 0.62
N GLU A 7 -10.51 -10.91 -0.71
CA GLU A 7 -9.24 -10.52 -1.32
C GLU A 7 -8.90 -9.04 -1.05
N VAL A 8 -9.91 -8.17 -1.04
CA VAL A 8 -9.74 -6.76 -0.68
C VAL A 8 -9.35 -6.62 0.79
N LYS A 9 -9.99 -7.38 1.68
CA LYS A 9 -9.66 -7.38 3.10
C LYS A 9 -8.24 -7.86 3.35
N ASP A 10 -7.83 -8.94 2.70
CA ASP A 10 -6.47 -9.49 2.79
C ASP A 10 -5.43 -8.49 2.30
N ALA A 11 -5.64 -7.87 1.13
CA ALA A 11 -4.76 -6.83 0.62
C ALA A 11 -4.68 -5.61 1.56
N SER A 12 -5.81 -5.24 2.19
CA SER A 12 -5.85 -4.15 3.16
C SER A 12 -5.07 -4.48 4.44
N ASN A 13 -5.12 -5.72 4.91
CA ASN A 13 -4.33 -6.17 6.05
C ASN A 13 -2.83 -6.16 5.71
N LEU A 14 -2.44 -6.70 4.55
CA LEU A 14 -1.05 -6.69 4.08
C LEU A 14 -0.50 -5.26 3.91
N LEU A 15 -1.34 -4.32 3.45
CA LEU A 15 -0.96 -2.91 3.37
C LEU A 15 -0.67 -2.35 4.76
N TRP A 16 -1.52 -2.63 5.75
CA TRP A 16 -1.27 -2.19 7.12
C TRP A 16 -0.05 -2.86 7.73
N ASP A 17 0.16 -4.15 7.48
CA ASP A 17 1.35 -4.88 7.92
C ASP A 17 2.62 -4.21 7.36
N PHE A 18 2.60 -3.82 6.08
CA PHE A 18 3.67 -3.04 5.47
C PHE A 18 3.84 -1.67 6.13
N ILE A 19 2.77 -0.90 6.31
CA ILE A 19 2.84 0.46 6.89
C ILE A 19 3.48 0.41 8.28
N GLU A 20 3.01 -0.48 9.15
CA GLU A 20 3.53 -0.63 10.52
C GLU A 20 4.98 -1.13 10.52
N ALA A 21 5.32 -2.13 9.70
CA ALA A 21 6.68 -2.67 9.62
C ALA A 21 7.68 -1.71 8.95
N SER A 22 7.20 -0.78 8.11
CA SER A 22 8.04 0.20 7.41
C SER A 22 8.45 1.40 8.28
N ASP A 23 7.88 1.52 9.49
CA ASP A 23 8.24 2.53 10.47
C ASP A 23 9.33 1.99 11.41
N GLU A 24 10.58 2.40 11.20
CA GLU A 24 11.72 2.03 12.05
C GLU A 24 11.57 2.52 13.50
N GLY A 25 10.65 3.45 13.76
CA GLY A 25 10.32 3.90 15.10
C GLY A 25 9.30 3.03 15.83
N GLU A 26 8.67 2.06 15.16
CA GLU A 26 7.59 1.21 15.68
C GLU A 26 6.44 2.01 16.34
N ASN A 27 6.16 3.20 15.82
CA ASN A 27 5.16 4.11 16.39
C ASN A 27 3.80 3.97 15.71
N ILE A 28 3.76 3.66 14.40
CA ILE A 28 2.50 3.53 13.67
C ILE A 28 1.72 2.29 14.13
N ASN A 29 0.44 2.49 14.46
CA ASN A 29 -0.50 1.43 14.85
C ASN A 29 -1.86 1.64 14.17
N ARG A 30 -2.30 0.68 13.36
CA ARG A 30 -3.55 0.71 12.59
C ARG A 30 -4.82 0.85 13.44
N HIS A 31 -4.74 0.51 14.71
CA HIS A 31 -5.85 0.62 15.67
C HIS A 31 -5.82 1.91 16.48
N ASN A 32 -4.80 2.77 16.27
CA ASN A 32 -4.67 4.05 16.93
C ASN A 32 -4.35 5.15 15.92
N VAL A 33 -5.38 5.81 15.39
CA VAL A 33 -5.26 6.93 14.44
C VAL A 33 -4.34 8.07 14.92
N LYS A 34 -4.23 8.30 16.24
CA LYS A 34 -3.33 9.33 16.78
C LYS A 34 -1.85 9.01 16.58
N SER A 35 -1.53 7.74 16.30
CA SER A 35 -0.17 7.31 16.00
C SER A 35 0.26 7.63 14.57
N TRP A 36 -0.65 7.98 13.66
CA TRP A 36 -0.39 8.17 12.22
C TRP A 36 0.29 9.51 11.90
N GLN A 37 1.36 9.79 12.61
CA GLN A 37 2.10 11.05 12.54
C GLN A 37 3.22 10.99 11.51
N ASP A 38 3.54 12.15 10.94
CA ASP A 38 4.72 12.32 10.09
C ASP A 38 5.99 12.32 10.94
N SER A 39 7.14 12.07 10.31
CA SER A 39 8.46 12.24 10.91
C SER A 39 9.45 12.82 9.91
N ASP A 40 10.33 13.69 10.39
CA ASP A 40 11.46 14.20 9.58
C ASP A 40 12.61 13.18 9.50
N LYS A 41 12.55 12.10 10.29
CA LYS A 41 13.53 11.01 10.22
C LYS A 41 13.19 10.07 9.08
N LYS A 42 14.19 9.72 8.28
CA LYS A 42 14.05 8.76 7.19
C LYS A 42 13.52 7.42 7.73
N ASN A 43 12.52 6.86 7.06
CA ASN A 43 11.84 5.61 7.42
C ASN A 43 11.10 5.64 8.78
N PHE A 44 10.80 6.82 9.34
CA PHE A 44 9.97 6.93 10.54
C PHE A 44 8.60 7.53 10.19
N GLY A 45 7.57 7.16 10.96
CA GLY A 45 6.22 7.69 10.84
C GLY A 45 5.50 7.28 9.55
N TRP A 46 4.41 7.99 9.23
CA TRP A 46 3.53 7.69 8.10
C TRP A 46 4.32 7.64 6.77
N PRO A 47 4.17 6.58 5.96
CA PRO A 47 5.06 6.35 4.82
C PRO A 47 4.64 7.05 3.53
N ALA A 48 3.40 7.55 3.44
CA ALA A 48 2.93 8.22 2.23
C ALA A 48 3.28 9.71 2.24
N GLY A 49 3.59 10.27 1.06
CA GLY A 49 3.79 11.70 0.90
C GLY A 49 2.57 12.50 1.34
N ARG A 50 2.80 13.64 2.02
CA ARG A 50 1.72 14.49 2.53
C ARG A 50 0.87 15.08 1.40
N ASP A 51 1.50 15.50 0.31
CA ASP A 51 0.83 16.24 -0.76
C ASP A 51 0.19 15.35 -1.83
N ASP A 52 0.68 14.11 -1.99
CA ASP A 52 0.27 13.20 -3.06
C ASP A 52 -0.34 11.89 -2.56
N GLY A 53 -0.16 11.55 -1.27
CA GLY A 53 -0.59 10.28 -0.70
C GLY A 53 0.17 9.08 -1.25
N ILE A 54 1.29 9.28 -1.94
CA ILE A 54 2.02 8.19 -2.61
C ILE A 54 3.09 7.64 -1.67
N ILE A 55 3.05 6.33 -1.43
CA ILE A 55 4.19 5.57 -0.91
C ILE A 55 5.01 5.11 -2.11
N HIS A 56 6.22 5.64 -2.26
CA HIS A 56 7.13 5.31 -3.38
C HIS A 56 8.50 4.79 -2.92
N ASP A 57 8.71 4.66 -1.61
CA ASP A 57 9.96 4.22 -1.00
C ASP A 57 9.72 3.08 0.01
N ARG A 58 10.67 2.86 0.94
CA ARG A 58 10.60 1.83 2.00
C ARG A 58 10.33 0.40 1.51
N GLY A 59 10.62 0.13 0.23
CA GLY A 59 10.43 -1.18 -0.39
C GLY A 59 8.99 -1.49 -0.82
N ILE A 60 8.06 -0.53 -0.80
CA ILE A 60 6.64 -0.75 -1.13
C ILE A 60 6.43 -1.49 -2.46
N GLY A 61 7.20 -1.14 -3.49
CA GLY A 61 7.07 -1.75 -4.82
C GLY A 61 7.37 -3.25 -4.85
N GLN A 62 8.07 -3.77 -3.84
CA GLN A 62 8.40 -5.20 -3.66
C GLN A 62 7.72 -5.82 -2.44
N SER A 63 6.79 -5.10 -1.80
CA SER A 63 6.09 -5.56 -0.60
C SER A 63 5.14 -6.73 -0.89
N GLU A 64 4.77 -7.45 0.18
CA GLU A 64 3.82 -8.55 0.10
C GLU A 64 2.45 -8.11 -0.44
N VAL A 65 1.95 -6.94 -0.05
CA VAL A 65 0.68 -6.40 -0.59
C VAL A 65 0.75 -6.22 -2.11
N MET A 66 1.86 -5.68 -2.62
CA MET A 66 1.99 -5.45 -4.06
C MET A 66 2.14 -6.76 -4.84
N TRP A 67 2.87 -7.74 -4.30
CA TRP A 67 2.95 -9.07 -4.90
C TRP A 67 1.63 -9.84 -4.83
N TYR A 68 0.91 -9.74 -3.72
CA TYR A 68 -0.42 -10.34 -3.55
C TYR A 68 -1.36 -9.84 -4.65
N ILE A 69 -1.51 -8.51 -4.82
CA ILE A 69 -2.41 -7.92 -5.81
C ILE A 69 -2.01 -8.31 -7.24
N ARG A 70 -0.71 -8.24 -7.58
CA ARG A 70 -0.19 -8.65 -8.91
C ARG A 70 -0.34 -10.15 -9.17
N GLY A 71 -0.37 -10.94 -8.10
CA GLY A 71 -0.53 -12.40 -8.12
C GLY A 71 -1.97 -12.86 -8.30
N LEU A 72 -2.98 -11.99 -8.12
CA LEU A 72 -4.38 -12.40 -8.17
C LEU A 72 -4.75 -12.96 -9.56
N PRO A 73 -5.28 -14.19 -9.66
CA PRO A 73 -5.53 -14.85 -10.95
C PRO A 73 -6.45 -14.06 -11.87
N ARG A 74 -7.36 -13.28 -11.32
CA ARG A 74 -8.30 -12.47 -12.10
C ARG A 74 -7.67 -11.19 -12.65
N VAL A 75 -6.74 -10.58 -11.90
CA VAL A 75 -5.93 -9.46 -12.38
C VAL A 75 -5.04 -9.92 -13.54
N GLN A 76 -4.32 -11.04 -13.35
CA GLN A 76 -3.46 -11.61 -14.39
C GLN A 76 -4.22 -11.94 -15.66
N ARG A 77 -5.39 -12.61 -15.56
CA ARG A 77 -6.22 -12.94 -16.73
C ARG A 77 -6.67 -11.70 -17.51
N ILE A 78 -7.00 -10.61 -16.82
CA ILE A 78 -7.38 -9.35 -17.48
C ILE A 78 -6.21 -8.78 -18.27
N PHE A 79 -5.03 -8.68 -17.65
CA PHE A 79 -3.85 -8.17 -18.35
C PHE A 79 -3.41 -9.10 -19.49
N ALA A 80 -3.47 -10.42 -19.31
CA ALA A 80 -3.17 -11.38 -20.38
C ALA A 80 -4.12 -11.22 -21.58
N SER A 81 -5.40 -10.96 -21.32
CA SER A 81 -6.38 -10.67 -22.37
C SER A 81 -6.12 -9.35 -23.09
N ILE A 82 -5.66 -8.31 -22.40
CA ILE A 82 -5.39 -6.99 -23.00
C ILE A 82 -4.12 -7.05 -23.87
N TRP A 83 -3.10 -7.77 -23.39
CA TRP A 83 -1.80 -7.87 -24.05
C TRP A 83 -1.68 -9.06 -25.01
N GLU A 84 -2.73 -9.87 -25.13
CA GLU A 84 -2.77 -11.10 -25.94
C GLU A 84 -1.59 -12.05 -25.64
N SER A 85 -1.17 -12.12 -24.37
CA SER A 85 0.00 -12.86 -23.92
C SER A 85 -0.09 -13.25 -22.46
N ASP A 86 0.16 -14.53 -22.16
CA ASP A 86 0.29 -15.03 -20.77
C ASP A 86 1.66 -14.72 -20.15
N LYS A 87 2.61 -14.20 -20.94
CA LYS A 87 3.92 -13.76 -20.47
C LYS A 87 3.84 -12.29 -20.08
N LEU A 88 3.43 -12.05 -18.85
CA LEU A 88 3.27 -10.71 -18.29
C LEU A 88 4.50 -10.27 -17.50
N VAL A 89 4.78 -8.98 -17.55
CA VAL A 89 5.69 -8.28 -16.64
C VAL A 89 4.90 -7.25 -15.85
N ALA A 90 5.34 -6.97 -14.62
CA ALA A 90 4.69 -5.98 -13.77
C ALA A 90 5.63 -4.79 -13.51
N SER A 91 5.08 -3.59 -13.50
CA SER A 91 5.76 -2.41 -12.96
C SER A 91 5.88 -2.53 -11.45
N PHE A 92 7.03 -2.12 -10.90
CA PHE A 92 7.29 -2.07 -9.46
C PHE A 92 6.91 -0.72 -8.85
N ASP A 93 5.82 -0.13 -9.33
CA ASP A 93 5.24 1.08 -8.76
C ASP A 93 4.83 0.86 -7.29
N GLY A 94 4.69 1.98 -6.58
CA GLY A 94 4.19 2.01 -5.22
C GLY A 94 2.68 1.98 -5.12
N CYS A 95 2.14 2.51 -4.02
CA CYS A 95 0.70 2.58 -3.79
C CYS A 95 0.30 3.92 -3.16
N GLY A 96 -1.00 4.23 -3.20
CA GLY A 96 -1.55 5.45 -2.62
C GLY A 96 -2.29 5.18 -1.32
N THR A 97 -2.03 5.97 -0.28
CA THR A 97 -2.81 5.98 0.96
C THR A 97 -3.05 7.42 1.43
N PHE A 98 -4.30 7.68 1.84
CA PHE A 98 -4.69 8.95 2.44
C PHE A 98 -5.18 8.69 3.85
N ARG A 99 -4.76 9.54 4.79
CA ARG A 99 -5.30 9.52 6.14
C ARG A 99 -6.72 10.10 6.15
N PRO A 100 -7.55 9.76 7.14
CA PRO A 100 -8.93 10.23 7.21
C PRO A 100 -9.01 11.76 7.24
N PHE A 101 -9.79 12.31 6.31
CA PHE A 101 -10.04 13.74 6.24
C PHE A 101 -10.69 14.26 7.54
N GLY A 102 -10.27 15.44 7.98
CA GLY A 102 -10.84 16.13 9.14
C GLY A 102 -10.40 15.58 10.51
N HIS A 103 -9.55 14.55 10.56
CA HIS A 103 -9.02 14.04 11.83
C HIS A 103 -7.85 14.88 12.38
N ASN A 104 -7.01 15.40 11.48
CA ASN A 104 -5.93 16.32 11.79
C ASN A 104 -5.80 17.30 10.62
N GLU A 105 -5.87 18.60 10.90
CA GLU A 105 -5.81 19.66 9.88
C GLU A 105 -4.44 19.77 9.18
N ASN A 106 -3.42 19.14 9.75
CA ASN A 106 -2.07 19.11 9.18
C ASN A 106 -1.83 17.92 8.23
N TRP A 107 -2.84 17.07 8.02
CA TRP A 107 -2.79 15.92 7.12
C TRP A 107 -3.35 16.22 5.74
#